data_AF-A0A969LKU8-F1
#
_entry.id   AF-A0A969LKU8-F1
#
_cell.length_a   1.000
_cell.length_b   1.000
_cell.length_c   1.000
_cell.angle_alpha   90.00
_cell.angle_beta   90.00
_cell.angle_gamma   90.00
#
_symmetry.space_group_name_H-M   'P 1'
#
loop_
_entity.id
_entity.type
_entity.pdbx_description
1 polymer ?
#
loop_
_entity_poly.entity_id
_entity_poly.type
_entity_poly.pdbx_seq_one_letter_code
_entity_poly.pdbx_strand_id
1 'polypeptide(L)'
;GGFLIVGAGAHGAIFMVRDYDPAKNVNNVLDRVIRHRDAIISHLNWVCIFLGFHSFGLYVHNDTMRAFGRPQDMFSDTGIQLQPIFAQWVQHLHTMAPGGTAPNALEPASYAFGGSVVAVGGKVAMMPIALGTADFMVHHIHAFTIHVTALILLKGVLYARSSRLIPDKAELGFRFPCDGPGRGGTCQVSGWDHVFLGLFWMYNSLSIVIFHFSWKMQSDVWGTVSPDGTVSHITAGNWAQSAITINGWLRDFLWAQASQVITSYGSALSAYGIMFLAGHFVFAFSLMFLFSGRGYWQELIESIVWAHNKLKVAPAIQPRALSIVQGRAVGVAHYLLGGIVTTWAFFLARILAVG
;
A
#
# COMPACT_ATOMS: atom_id res chain seq x y z
N GLY A 1 -8.11 -7.70 3.81
CA GLY A 1 -7.39 -8.31 2.66
C GLY A 1 -5.89 -8.33 2.87
N GLY A 2 -5.19 -7.20 2.71
CA GLY A 2 -3.72 -7.14 2.66
C GLY A 2 -2.97 -7.79 3.83
N PHE A 3 -3.38 -7.52 5.08
CA PHE A 3 -2.78 -8.18 6.25
C PHE A 3 -2.83 -9.71 6.19
N LEU A 4 -3.94 -10.29 5.72
CA LEU A 4 -4.09 -11.74 5.59
C LEU A 4 -3.21 -12.30 4.47
N ILE A 5 -3.05 -11.56 3.36
CA ILE A 5 -2.14 -11.94 2.25
C ILE A 5 -0.68 -11.93 2.72
N VAL A 6 -0.26 -10.92 3.48
CA VAL A 6 1.07 -10.89 4.10
C VAL A 6 1.23 -12.05 5.09
N GLY A 7 0.18 -12.35 5.87
CA GLY A 7 0.11 -13.51 6.73
C GLY A 7 0.30 -14.84 5.98
N ALA A 8 -0.27 -14.99 4.79
CA ALA A 8 -0.04 -16.16 3.95
C ALA A 8 1.44 -16.31 3.55
N GLY A 9 2.11 -15.22 3.17
CA GLY A 9 3.56 -15.22 2.94
C GLY A 9 4.37 -15.60 4.18
N ALA A 10 3.96 -15.10 5.36
CA ALA A 10 4.59 -15.44 6.64
C ALA A 10 4.47 -16.94 6.96
N HIS A 11 3.26 -17.49 6.89
CA HIS A 11 3.00 -18.89 7.17
C HIS A 11 3.61 -19.83 6.12
N GLY A 12 3.70 -19.41 4.85
CA GLY A 12 4.46 -20.12 3.82
C GLY A 12 5.95 -20.23 4.17
N ALA A 13 6.57 -19.15 4.66
CA ALA A 13 7.97 -19.18 5.09
C ALA A 13 8.17 -20.00 6.37
N ILE A 14 7.22 -19.95 7.32
CA ILE A 14 7.24 -20.80 8.52
C ILE A 14 7.19 -22.28 8.14
N PHE A 15 6.28 -22.67 7.25
CA PHE A 15 6.18 -24.02 6.71
C PHE A 15 7.52 -24.47 6.09
N MET A 16 8.10 -23.62 5.24
CA MET A 16 9.39 -23.92 4.60
C MET A 16 10.52 -24.17 5.61
N VAL A 17 10.52 -23.51 6.76
CA VAL A 17 11.55 -23.71 7.78
C VAL A 17 11.26 -24.95 8.63
N ARG A 18 10.02 -25.11 9.11
CA ARG A 18 9.70 -26.09 10.17
C ARG A 18 9.20 -27.43 9.65
N ASP A 19 8.39 -27.42 8.59
CA ASP A 19 7.57 -28.57 8.22
C ASP A 19 7.94 -29.15 6.85
N TYR A 20 8.69 -28.41 6.03
CA TYR A 20 9.18 -28.89 4.74
C TYR A 20 10.15 -30.07 4.89
N ASP A 21 9.79 -31.17 4.25
CA ASP A 21 10.58 -32.41 4.19
C ASP A 21 11.02 -32.68 2.74
N PRO A 22 12.32 -32.62 2.42
CA PRO A 22 12.84 -32.95 1.09
C PRO A 22 12.49 -34.37 0.62
N ALA A 23 12.41 -35.35 1.53
CA ALA A 23 12.14 -36.75 1.18
C ALA A 23 10.71 -36.93 0.66
N LYS A 24 9.77 -36.10 1.12
CA LYS A 24 8.37 -36.09 0.64
C LYS A 24 8.16 -35.25 -0.61
N ASN A 25 9.17 -34.48 -1.04
CA ASN A 25 9.07 -33.54 -2.14
C ASN A 25 10.18 -33.82 -3.17
N VAL A 26 10.14 -34.99 -3.81
CA VAL A 26 11.12 -35.34 -4.85
C VAL A 26 10.52 -35.08 -6.22
N ASN A 27 11.08 -34.11 -6.96
CA ASN A 27 10.69 -33.74 -8.33
C ASN A 27 9.19 -33.37 -8.52
N ASN A 28 8.48 -33.09 -7.43
CA ASN A 28 7.15 -32.51 -7.48
C ASN A 28 7.22 -31.00 -7.79
N VAL A 29 6.06 -30.33 -7.87
CA VAL A 29 6.00 -28.91 -8.20
C VAL A 29 6.77 -28.03 -7.19
N LEU A 30 6.74 -28.37 -5.89
CA LEU A 30 7.40 -27.59 -4.85
C LEU A 30 8.93 -27.67 -4.97
N ASP A 31 9.48 -28.87 -5.12
CA ASP A 31 10.92 -29.07 -5.34
C ASP A 31 11.38 -28.40 -6.63
N ARG A 32 10.63 -28.57 -7.72
CA ARG A 32 10.94 -27.93 -8.99
C ARG A 32 11.04 -26.43 -8.81
N VAL A 33 10.05 -25.77 -8.20
CA VAL A 33 10.05 -24.32 -7.92
C VAL A 33 11.29 -23.89 -7.12
N ILE A 34 11.65 -24.62 -6.07
CA ILE A 34 12.84 -24.31 -5.25
C ILE A 34 14.12 -24.36 -6.10
N ARG A 35 14.25 -25.34 -7.00
CA ARG A 35 15.44 -25.51 -7.86
C ARG A 35 15.68 -24.39 -8.87
N HIS A 36 14.64 -23.65 -9.28
CA HIS A 36 14.76 -22.52 -10.19
C HIS A 36 14.34 -21.18 -9.56
N ARG A 37 14.36 -21.08 -8.22
CA ARG A 37 14.01 -19.87 -7.46
C ARG A 37 14.76 -18.61 -7.90
N ASP A 38 16.02 -18.75 -8.30
CA ASP A 38 16.84 -17.63 -8.78
C ASP A 38 16.24 -17.03 -10.07
N ALA A 39 15.73 -17.87 -10.98
CA ALA A 39 15.07 -17.41 -12.20
C ALA A 39 13.73 -16.72 -11.89
N ILE A 40 12.92 -17.29 -10.99
CA ILE A 40 11.63 -16.69 -10.59
C ILE A 40 11.86 -15.29 -10.00
N ILE A 41 12.78 -15.18 -9.03
CA ILE A 41 13.02 -13.91 -8.35
C ILE A 41 13.71 -12.89 -9.26
N SER A 42 14.61 -13.29 -10.16
CA SER A 42 15.24 -12.35 -11.09
C SER A 42 14.26 -11.78 -12.12
N HIS A 43 13.35 -12.61 -12.66
CA HIS A 43 12.33 -12.14 -13.58
C HIS A 43 11.32 -11.23 -12.88
N LEU A 44 10.87 -11.60 -11.68
CA LEU A 44 9.96 -10.75 -10.91
C LEU A 44 10.62 -9.43 -10.48
N ASN A 45 11.93 -9.44 -10.19
CA ASN A 45 12.69 -8.22 -9.97
C ASN A 45 12.72 -7.33 -11.22
N TRP A 46 12.99 -7.89 -12.40
CA TRP A 46 12.93 -7.16 -13.66
C TRP A 46 11.53 -6.57 -13.91
N VAL A 47 10.46 -7.35 -13.72
CA VAL A 47 9.07 -6.85 -13.85
C VAL A 47 8.81 -5.70 -12.89
N CYS A 48 9.26 -5.78 -11.63
CA CYS A 48 9.08 -4.70 -10.67
C CYS A 48 9.80 -3.41 -11.11
N ILE A 49 11.02 -3.52 -11.63
CA ILE A 49 11.78 -2.37 -12.14
C ILE A 49 11.09 -1.78 -13.36
N PHE A 50 10.69 -2.63 -14.31
CA PHE A 50 9.95 -2.23 -15.51
C PHE A 50 8.66 -1.49 -15.14
N LEU A 51 7.83 -2.09 -14.29
CA LEU A 51 6.57 -1.49 -13.84
C LEU A 51 6.83 -0.16 -13.11
N GLY A 52 7.85 -0.07 -12.25
CA GLY A 52 8.19 1.17 -11.56
C GLY A 52 8.52 2.32 -12.52
N PHE A 53 9.38 2.06 -13.51
CA PHE A 53 9.73 3.07 -14.52
C PHE A 53 8.56 3.44 -15.43
N HIS A 54 7.76 2.47 -15.88
CA HIS A 54 6.68 2.70 -16.84
C HIS A 54 5.32 2.98 -16.19
N SER A 55 5.29 3.23 -14.87
CA SER A 55 4.12 3.75 -14.16
C SER A 55 4.46 5.03 -13.41
N PHE A 56 5.25 4.94 -12.33
CA PHE A 56 5.64 6.11 -11.53
C PHE A 56 6.50 7.09 -12.33
N GLY A 57 7.34 6.61 -13.25
CA GLY A 57 8.09 7.49 -14.14
C GLY A 57 7.20 8.39 -15.01
N LEU A 58 6.01 7.93 -15.39
CA LEU A 58 5.04 8.73 -16.15
C LEU A 58 4.51 9.92 -15.35
N TYR A 59 4.32 9.74 -14.03
CA TYR A 59 3.90 10.82 -13.14
C TYR A 59 4.95 11.92 -13.05
N VAL A 60 6.22 11.54 -12.83
CA VAL A 60 7.33 12.50 -12.70
C VAL A 60 7.62 13.18 -14.05
N HIS A 61 7.51 12.45 -15.17
CA HIS A 61 7.51 13.03 -16.51
C HIS A 61 6.43 14.11 -16.64
N ASN A 62 5.20 13.79 -16.24
CA ASN A 62 4.07 14.72 -16.30
C ASN A 62 4.26 15.94 -15.39
N ASP A 63 4.76 15.78 -14.16
CA ASP A 63 5.11 16.90 -13.28
C ASP A 63 6.12 17.83 -13.97
N THR A 64 7.14 17.25 -14.59
CA THR A 64 8.19 18.00 -15.29
C THR A 64 7.65 18.75 -16.52
N MET A 65 6.88 18.07 -17.38
CA MET A 65 6.30 18.70 -18.58
C MET A 65 5.30 19.79 -18.21
N ARG A 66 4.48 19.57 -17.18
CA ARG A 66 3.55 20.58 -16.65
C ARG A 66 4.30 21.80 -16.12
N ALA A 67 5.37 21.60 -15.36
CA ALA A 67 6.20 22.69 -14.84
C ALA A 67 6.90 23.48 -15.95
N PHE A 68 7.26 22.84 -17.06
CA PHE A 68 7.79 23.52 -18.24
C PHE A 68 6.74 24.22 -19.11
N GLY A 69 5.46 24.21 -18.73
CA GLY A 69 4.39 24.79 -19.54
C GLY A 69 4.18 24.03 -20.86
N ARG A 70 4.48 22.72 -20.88
CA ARG A 70 4.35 21.84 -22.05
C ARG A 70 3.22 20.80 -21.86
N PRO A 71 1.95 21.21 -21.69
CA PRO A 71 0.85 20.28 -21.44
C PRO A 71 0.61 19.30 -22.60
N GLN A 72 0.96 19.68 -23.83
CA GLN A 72 0.85 18.80 -25.02
C GLN A 72 1.77 17.58 -24.96
N ASP A 73 2.86 17.64 -24.19
CA ASP A 73 3.85 16.56 -24.06
C ASP A 73 3.58 15.66 -22.84
N MET A 74 2.46 15.88 -22.15
CA MET A 74 2.04 15.09 -21.00
C MET A 74 1.30 13.82 -21.45
N PHE A 75 1.44 12.75 -20.67
CA PHE A 75 0.52 11.63 -20.71
C PHE A 75 -0.81 12.01 -20.07
N SER A 76 -1.81 12.32 -20.88
CA SER A 76 -3.15 12.76 -20.45
C SER A 76 -4.17 12.54 -21.56
N ASP A 77 -5.46 12.69 -21.24
CA ASP A 77 -6.52 12.57 -22.26
C ASP A 77 -6.47 13.68 -23.32
N THR A 78 -5.79 14.80 -23.03
CA THR A 78 -5.65 15.96 -23.94
C THR A 78 -4.24 16.11 -24.54
N GLY A 79 -3.31 15.23 -24.18
CA GLY A 79 -1.93 15.17 -24.69
C GLY A 79 -1.66 13.82 -25.34
N ILE A 80 -0.61 13.14 -24.88
CA ILE A 80 -0.28 11.78 -25.30
C ILE A 80 -1.17 10.79 -24.52
N GLN A 81 -2.16 10.22 -25.19
CA GLN A 81 -3.14 9.37 -24.52
C GLN A 81 -2.59 7.97 -24.24
N LEU A 82 -2.94 7.41 -23.08
CA LEU A 82 -2.73 6.01 -22.74
C LEU A 82 -4.08 5.42 -22.31
N GLN A 83 -4.92 5.09 -23.29
CA GLN A 83 -6.28 4.62 -23.02
C GLN A 83 -6.28 3.17 -22.50
N PRO A 84 -7.07 2.85 -21.44
CA PRO A 84 -7.23 1.50 -20.94
C PRO A 84 -8.23 0.70 -21.81
N ILE A 85 -7.89 0.52 -23.10
CA ILE A 85 -8.78 -0.03 -24.13
C ILE A 85 -9.39 -1.40 -23.78
N PHE A 86 -8.62 -2.25 -23.10
CA PHE A 86 -9.11 -3.58 -22.69
C PHE A 86 -10.16 -3.48 -21.58
N ALA A 87 -10.00 -2.54 -20.65
CA ALA A 87 -10.98 -2.33 -19.58
C ALA A 87 -12.26 -1.68 -20.15
N GLN A 88 -12.13 -0.71 -21.05
CA GLN A 88 -13.26 -0.10 -21.76
C GLN A 88 -14.02 -1.15 -22.59
N TRP A 89 -13.31 -2.05 -23.27
CA TRP A 89 -13.92 -3.17 -23.99
C TRP A 89 -14.71 -4.10 -23.06
N VAL A 90 -14.16 -4.46 -21.90
CA VAL A 90 -14.87 -5.27 -20.90
C VAL A 90 -16.10 -4.52 -20.34
N GLN A 91 -15.99 -3.23 -20.04
CA GLN A 91 -17.13 -2.39 -19.64
C GLN A 91 -18.25 -2.42 -20.68
N HIS A 92 -17.90 -2.31 -21.97
CA HIS A 92 -18.85 -2.38 -23.07
C HIS A 92 -19.55 -3.73 -23.15
N LEU A 93 -18.81 -4.85 -23.04
CA LEU A 93 -19.39 -6.19 -23.02
C LEU A 93 -20.38 -6.38 -21.87
N HIS A 94 -20.04 -5.91 -20.66
CA HIS A 94 -20.94 -6.03 -19.51
C HIS A 94 -22.17 -5.13 -19.61
N THR A 95 -22.04 -3.97 -20.26
CA THR A 95 -23.17 -3.06 -20.51
C THR A 95 -24.16 -3.66 -21.51
N MET A 96 -23.67 -4.36 -22.53
CA MET A 96 -24.50 -5.02 -23.55
C MET A 96 -24.93 -6.45 -23.18
N ALA A 97 -24.52 -6.96 -22.01
CA ALA A 97 -24.86 -8.33 -21.62
C ALA A 97 -26.38 -8.55 -21.47
N PRO A 98 -27.17 -7.66 -20.86
CA PRO A 98 -28.63 -7.82 -20.74
C PRO A 98 -29.31 -7.96 -22.11
N GLY A 99 -30.13 -8.99 -22.27
CA GLY A 99 -30.78 -9.33 -23.56
C GLY A 99 -29.85 -9.95 -24.62
N GLY A 100 -28.53 -9.88 -24.45
CA GLY A 100 -27.52 -10.49 -25.32
C GLY A 100 -26.93 -11.76 -24.72
N THR A 101 -25.72 -11.66 -24.15
CA THR A 101 -25.02 -12.79 -23.51
C THR A 101 -25.64 -13.19 -22.16
N ALA A 102 -26.52 -12.36 -21.60
CA ALA A 102 -27.38 -12.64 -20.47
C ALA A 102 -28.86 -12.40 -20.86
N PRO A 103 -29.50 -13.34 -21.60
CA PRO A 103 -30.82 -13.12 -22.20
C PRO A 103 -31.93 -12.80 -21.20
N ASN A 104 -31.84 -13.36 -19.99
CA ASN A 104 -32.84 -13.18 -18.94
C ASN A 104 -32.53 -12.01 -17.98
N ALA A 105 -31.39 -11.34 -18.15
CA ALA A 105 -31.05 -10.16 -17.38
C ALA A 105 -31.67 -8.92 -18.04
N LEU A 106 -32.29 -8.06 -17.23
CA LEU A 106 -32.92 -6.82 -17.69
C LEU A 106 -31.98 -5.61 -17.61
N GLU A 107 -31.03 -5.64 -16.68
CA GLU A 107 -30.12 -4.55 -16.35
C GLU A 107 -28.69 -5.09 -16.23
N PRO A 108 -27.65 -4.26 -16.44
CA PRO A 108 -26.27 -4.71 -16.26
C PRO A 108 -26.03 -5.11 -14.80
N ALA A 109 -25.06 -6.02 -14.59
CA ALA A 109 -24.69 -6.46 -13.24
C ALA A 109 -24.25 -5.31 -12.31
N SER A 110 -23.78 -4.20 -12.90
CA SER A 110 -23.50 -2.96 -12.19
C SER A 110 -23.59 -1.77 -13.14
N TYR A 111 -24.21 -0.68 -12.66
CA TYR A 111 -24.23 0.61 -13.35
C TYR A 111 -22.84 1.25 -13.48
N ALA A 112 -21.81 0.73 -12.80
CA ALA A 112 -20.43 1.18 -12.97
C ALA A 112 -19.85 0.83 -14.36
N PHE A 113 -20.35 -0.23 -15.01
CA PHE A 113 -19.90 -0.63 -16.34
C PHE A 113 -20.48 0.26 -17.45
N GLY A 114 -21.68 0.80 -17.24
CA GLY A 114 -22.44 1.57 -18.22
C GLY A 114 -23.91 1.69 -17.81
N GLY A 115 -24.70 2.41 -18.61
CA GLY A 115 -26.13 2.65 -18.36
C GLY A 115 -26.43 4.05 -17.83
N SER A 116 -27.60 4.22 -17.21
CA SER A 116 -28.06 5.51 -16.67
C SER A 116 -27.53 5.78 -15.26
N VAL A 117 -27.54 7.06 -14.87
CA VAL A 117 -27.33 7.47 -13.48
C VAL A 117 -28.49 6.98 -12.61
N VAL A 118 -28.19 6.33 -11.49
CA VAL A 118 -29.17 5.96 -10.47
C VAL A 118 -29.04 6.93 -9.31
N ALA A 119 -30.14 7.62 -8.98
CA ALA A 119 -30.17 8.62 -7.91
C ALA A 119 -31.13 8.20 -6.78
N VAL A 120 -30.74 8.47 -5.53
CA VAL A 120 -31.56 8.26 -4.34
C VAL A 120 -31.43 9.49 -3.43
N GLY A 121 -32.56 10.09 -3.05
CA GLY A 121 -32.56 11.26 -2.15
C GLY A 121 -31.79 12.47 -2.69
N GLY A 122 -31.80 12.69 -4.01
CA GLY A 122 -31.07 13.79 -4.66
C GLY A 122 -29.55 13.59 -4.75
N LYS A 123 -29.05 12.38 -4.45
CA LYS A 123 -27.63 12.00 -4.56
C LYS A 123 -27.45 10.84 -5.54
N VAL A 124 -26.29 10.78 -6.18
CA VAL A 124 -25.93 9.65 -7.04
C VAL A 124 -25.67 8.41 -6.18
N ALA A 125 -26.48 7.36 -6.36
CA ALA A 125 -26.24 6.05 -5.77
C ALA A 125 -25.17 5.29 -6.55
N MET A 126 -25.27 5.28 -7.89
CA MET A 126 -24.25 4.77 -8.80
C MET A 126 -24.41 5.38 -10.19
N MET A 127 -23.32 5.47 -10.94
CA MET A 127 -23.31 5.86 -12.34
C MET A 127 -22.11 5.22 -13.07
N PRO A 128 -22.07 5.25 -14.41
CA PRO A 128 -20.94 4.72 -15.17
C PRO A 128 -19.62 5.35 -14.75
N ILE A 129 -18.61 4.53 -14.51
CA ILE A 129 -17.27 5.00 -14.13
C ILE A 129 -16.41 5.03 -15.39
N ALA A 130 -16.24 6.22 -15.97
CA ALA A 130 -15.38 6.40 -17.13
C ALA A 130 -13.91 6.09 -16.78
N LEU A 131 -13.21 5.41 -17.69
CA LEU A 131 -11.79 5.07 -17.55
C LEU A 131 -10.98 5.76 -18.65
N GLY A 132 -10.07 6.65 -18.27
CA GLY A 132 -9.17 7.39 -19.16
C GLY A 132 -7.69 7.16 -18.85
N THR A 133 -6.85 8.08 -19.31
CA THR A 133 -5.38 8.00 -19.12
C THR A 133 -4.98 8.02 -17.65
N ALA A 134 -5.67 8.82 -16.81
CA ALA A 134 -5.43 8.84 -15.37
C ALA A 134 -5.69 7.47 -14.71
N ASP A 135 -6.76 6.79 -15.15
CA ASP A 135 -7.10 5.46 -14.67
C ASP A 135 -6.06 4.42 -15.14
N PHE A 136 -5.60 4.50 -16.39
CA PHE A 136 -4.51 3.65 -16.88
C PHE A 136 -3.25 3.79 -16.01
N MET A 137 -2.84 5.02 -15.71
CA MET A 137 -1.64 5.30 -14.91
C MET A 137 -1.74 4.70 -13.51
N VAL A 138 -2.85 4.95 -12.79
CA VAL A 138 -3.00 4.48 -11.40
C VAL A 138 -3.13 2.95 -11.32
N HIS A 139 -3.75 2.29 -12.31
CA HIS A 139 -3.82 0.83 -12.35
C HIS A 139 -2.45 0.18 -12.52
N HIS A 140 -1.53 0.81 -13.26
CA HIS A 140 -0.15 0.32 -13.36
C HIS A 140 0.66 0.58 -12.09
N ILE A 141 0.32 1.62 -11.30
CA ILE A 141 0.86 1.79 -9.94
C ILE A 141 0.35 0.68 -9.00
N HIS A 142 -0.92 0.29 -9.09
CA HIS A 142 -1.43 -0.85 -8.33
C HIS A 142 -0.68 -2.13 -8.72
N ALA A 143 -0.53 -2.40 -10.02
CA ALA A 143 0.23 -3.55 -10.50
C ALA A 143 1.67 -3.52 -9.95
N PHE A 144 2.37 -2.40 -10.09
CA PHE A 144 3.72 -2.22 -9.55
C PHE A 144 3.81 -2.55 -8.06
N THR A 145 3.00 -1.91 -7.22
CA THR A 145 3.07 -2.07 -5.77
C THR A 145 2.69 -3.49 -5.30
N ILE A 146 1.74 -4.14 -5.99
CA ILE A 146 1.38 -5.54 -5.74
C ILE A 146 2.55 -6.47 -6.11
N HIS A 147 3.17 -6.27 -7.28
CA HIS A 147 4.31 -7.10 -7.72
C HIS A 147 5.51 -6.97 -6.78
N VAL A 148 5.81 -5.78 -6.27
CA VAL A 148 6.89 -5.61 -5.29
C VAL A 148 6.55 -6.28 -3.95
N THR A 149 5.30 -6.16 -3.49
CA THR A 149 4.84 -6.89 -2.28
C THR A 149 5.01 -8.40 -2.47
N ALA A 150 4.61 -8.93 -3.63
CA ALA A 150 4.78 -10.33 -3.99
C ALA A 150 6.25 -10.74 -4.08
N LEU A 151 7.12 -9.90 -4.68
CA LEU A 151 8.56 -10.13 -4.77
C LEU A 151 9.19 -10.33 -3.39
N ILE A 152 8.86 -9.45 -2.44
CA ILE A 152 9.41 -9.51 -1.09
C ILE A 152 8.96 -10.78 -0.38
N LEU A 153 7.66 -11.07 -0.39
CA LEU A 153 7.09 -12.22 0.31
C LEU A 153 7.56 -13.55 -0.32
N LEU A 154 7.50 -13.66 -1.65
CA LEU A 154 7.91 -14.86 -2.37
C LEU A 154 9.41 -15.12 -2.20
N LYS A 155 10.25 -14.09 -2.26
CA LYS A 155 11.67 -14.22 -1.93
C LYS A 155 11.89 -14.70 -0.49
N GLY A 156 11.09 -14.19 0.46
CA GLY A 156 11.10 -14.64 1.85
C GLY A 156 10.82 -16.13 2.00
N VAL A 157 9.84 -16.66 1.24
CA VAL A 157 9.49 -18.09 1.24
C VAL A 157 10.56 -18.94 0.55
N LEU A 158 10.95 -18.59 -0.68
CA LEU A 158 11.85 -19.41 -1.50
C LEU A 158 13.29 -19.47 -0.96
N TYR A 159 13.72 -18.45 -0.20
CA TYR A 159 15.05 -18.37 0.41
C TYR A 159 15.02 -18.52 1.93
N ALA A 160 13.93 -19.04 2.50
CA ALA A 160 13.80 -19.27 3.93
C ALA A 160 14.80 -20.32 4.45
N ARG A 161 14.98 -21.41 3.70
CA ARG A 161 15.83 -22.54 4.10
C ARG A 161 17.32 -22.32 3.82
N SER A 162 17.64 -21.64 2.72
CA SER A 162 19.03 -21.42 2.29
C SER A 162 19.11 -20.30 1.27
N SER A 163 20.29 -19.69 1.15
CA SER A 163 20.68 -18.87 0.01
C SER A 163 22.15 -19.12 -0.33
N ARG A 164 22.64 -18.54 -1.43
CA ARG A 164 24.08 -18.58 -1.75
C ARG A 164 24.95 -17.93 -0.65
N LEU A 165 24.39 -16.96 0.09
CA LEU A 165 25.08 -16.24 1.15
C LEU A 165 25.08 -16.98 2.50
N ILE A 166 23.97 -17.64 2.83
CA ILE A 166 23.78 -18.39 4.09
C ILE A 166 23.19 -19.75 3.72
N PRO A 167 24.05 -20.77 3.52
CA PRO A 167 23.61 -22.10 3.08
C PRO A 167 22.73 -22.84 4.10
N ASP A 168 22.98 -22.63 5.38
CA ASP A 168 22.39 -23.31 6.55
C ASP A 168 21.30 -22.46 7.23
N LYS A 169 20.67 -21.53 6.50
CA LYS A 169 19.70 -20.58 7.07
C LYS A 169 18.53 -21.25 7.81
N ALA A 170 18.11 -22.45 7.41
CA ALA A 170 17.07 -23.20 8.09
C ALA A 170 17.38 -23.47 9.57
N GLU A 171 18.65 -23.68 9.91
CA GLU A 171 19.11 -23.95 11.28
C GLU A 171 19.00 -22.72 12.18
N LEU A 172 19.12 -21.51 11.60
CA LEU A 172 18.88 -20.24 12.31
C LEU A 172 17.38 -20.00 12.61
N GLY A 173 16.51 -20.78 11.97
CA GLY A 173 15.07 -20.72 12.14
C GLY A 173 14.38 -19.61 11.34
N PHE A 174 13.08 -19.42 11.58
CA PHE A 174 12.28 -18.46 10.82
C PHE A 174 12.53 -17.00 11.25
N ARG A 175 12.78 -16.78 12.55
CA ARG A 175 12.82 -15.47 13.18
C ARG A 175 14.14 -15.25 13.92
N PHE A 176 15.08 -14.63 13.24
CA PHE A 176 16.40 -14.23 13.76
C PHE A 176 16.84 -12.92 13.08
N PRO A 177 17.67 -12.08 13.74
CA PRO A 177 17.90 -10.72 13.24
C PRO A 177 18.90 -10.60 12.09
N CYS A 178 19.94 -11.44 12.11
CA CYS A 178 21.06 -11.54 11.17
C CYS A 178 21.93 -12.76 11.50
N ASP A 179 22.93 -13.04 10.66
CA ASP A 179 24.05 -13.97 10.89
C ASP A 179 25.37 -13.17 11.04
N GLY A 180 25.34 -12.15 11.90
CA GLY A 180 26.48 -11.28 12.20
C GLY A 180 26.88 -10.29 11.09
N PRO A 181 27.93 -9.48 11.33
CA PRO A 181 28.41 -8.45 10.40
C PRO A 181 29.31 -9.00 9.27
N GLY A 182 29.67 -10.29 9.32
CA GLY A 182 30.50 -10.92 8.28
C GLY A 182 29.82 -10.94 6.90
N ARG A 183 30.57 -11.35 5.87
CA ARG A 183 30.09 -11.44 4.47
C ARG A 183 29.51 -10.13 3.90
N GLY A 184 29.99 -8.98 4.38
CA GLY A 184 29.50 -7.65 4.00
C GLY A 184 28.25 -7.19 4.77
N GLY A 185 27.77 -7.97 5.74
CA GLY A 185 26.58 -7.70 6.53
C GLY A 185 25.39 -8.58 6.12
N THR A 186 24.78 -9.25 7.10
CA THR A 186 23.69 -10.22 6.87
C THR A 186 22.37 -9.81 7.55
N CYS A 187 22.16 -8.50 7.72
CA CYS A 187 20.93 -7.97 8.29
C CYS A 187 19.70 -8.40 7.47
N GLN A 188 18.60 -8.71 8.15
CA GLN A 188 17.27 -8.90 7.54
C GLN A 188 17.18 -10.04 6.51
N VAL A 189 17.98 -11.09 6.68
CA VAL A 189 17.99 -12.27 5.80
C VAL A 189 16.93 -13.32 6.16
N SER A 190 16.29 -13.22 7.33
CA SER A 190 15.32 -14.20 7.83
C SER A 190 13.99 -14.15 7.07
N GLY A 191 13.22 -15.24 7.12
CA GLY A 191 11.85 -15.25 6.57
C GLY A 191 10.95 -14.22 7.26
N TRP A 192 11.10 -14.04 8.58
CA TRP A 192 10.39 -13.03 9.35
C TRP A 192 10.68 -11.61 8.87
N ASP A 193 11.93 -11.29 8.53
CA ASP A 193 12.30 -9.96 8.06
C ASP A 193 11.72 -9.64 6.68
N HIS A 194 11.48 -10.65 5.82
CA HIS A 194 10.76 -10.43 4.57
C HIS A 194 9.28 -10.13 4.82
N VAL A 195 8.66 -10.71 5.87
CA VAL A 195 7.30 -10.32 6.29
C VAL A 195 7.29 -8.88 6.80
N PHE A 196 8.27 -8.51 7.63
CA PHE A 196 8.46 -7.14 8.11
C PHE A 196 8.54 -6.14 6.94
N LEU A 197 9.35 -6.40 5.92
CA LEU A 197 9.45 -5.55 4.72
C LEU A 197 8.15 -5.57 3.88
N GLY A 198 7.53 -6.74 3.75
CA GLY A 198 6.28 -6.92 3.01
C GLY A 198 5.11 -6.13 3.60
N LEU A 199 5.09 -5.91 4.91
CA LEU A 199 4.09 -5.07 5.57
C LEU A 199 4.13 -3.62 5.10
N PHE A 200 5.32 -3.03 4.93
CA PHE A 200 5.45 -1.65 4.42
C PHE A 200 4.98 -1.53 2.96
N TRP A 201 5.30 -2.53 2.13
CA TRP A 201 4.87 -2.53 0.73
C TRP A 201 3.38 -2.83 0.57
N MET A 202 2.81 -3.67 1.42
CA MET A 202 1.36 -3.87 1.52
C MET A 202 0.67 -2.57 1.94
N TYR A 203 1.19 -1.86 2.93
CA TYR A 203 0.69 -0.54 3.34
C TYR A 203 0.75 0.46 2.18
N ASN A 204 1.90 0.56 1.50
CA ASN A 204 2.05 1.44 0.34
C ASN A 204 1.04 1.10 -0.76
N SER A 205 0.91 -0.18 -1.12
CA SER A 205 -0.02 -0.65 -2.15
C SER A 205 -1.47 -0.31 -1.82
N LEU A 206 -1.93 -0.66 -0.61
CA LEU A 206 -3.31 -0.42 -0.23
C LEU A 206 -3.64 1.05 -0.03
N SER A 207 -2.70 1.86 0.48
CA SER A 207 -2.89 3.31 0.62
C SER A 207 -3.15 3.97 -0.73
N ILE A 208 -2.41 3.59 -1.78
CA ILE A 208 -2.67 4.11 -3.13
C ILE A 208 -4.03 3.63 -3.67
N VAL A 209 -4.38 2.35 -3.46
CA VAL A 209 -5.68 1.82 -3.91
C VAL A 209 -6.85 2.57 -3.27
N ILE A 210 -6.80 2.85 -1.97
CA ILE A 210 -7.88 3.56 -1.28
C ILE A 210 -7.88 5.06 -1.59
N PHE A 211 -6.72 5.68 -1.87
CA PHE A 211 -6.65 7.06 -2.37
C PHE A 211 -7.24 7.19 -3.76
N HIS A 212 -6.91 6.25 -4.67
CA HIS A 212 -7.56 6.13 -5.97
C HIS A 212 -9.07 6.03 -5.84
N PHE A 213 -9.56 5.10 -5.03
CA PHE A 213 -11.00 4.94 -4.82
C PHE A 213 -11.63 6.23 -4.29
N SER A 214 -11.10 6.80 -3.22
CA SER A 214 -11.65 8.00 -2.58
C SER A 214 -11.73 9.18 -3.55
N TRP A 215 -10.66 9.42 -4.33
CA TRP A 215 -10.64 10.55 -5.25
C TRP A 215 -11.51 10.31 -6.49
N LYS A 216 -11.40 9.13 -7.11
CA LYS A 216 -12.20 8.77 -8.29
C LYS A 216 -13.69 8.88 -8.01
N MET A 217 -14.13 8.33 -6.87
CA MET A 217 -15.54 8.36 -6.50
C MET A 217 -16.02 9.79 -6.24
N GLN A 218 -15.26 10.63 -5.54
CA GLN A 218 -15.66 12.04 -5.30
C GLN A 218 -15.62 12.91 -6.56
N SER A 219 -14.74 12.59 -7.51
CA SER A 219 -14.56 13.39 -8.72
C SER A 219 -15.56 13.07 -9.81
N ASP A 220 -15.81 11.78 -10.04
CA ASP A 220 -16.46 11.33 -11.28
C ASP A 220 -17.72 10.49 -11.03
N VAL A 221 -18.09 10.23 -9.77
CA VAL A 221 -19.25 9.36 -9.43
C VAL A 221 -20.20 10.04 -8.46
N TRP A 222 -19.76 10.27 -7.22
CA TRP A 222 -20.58 10.84 -6.16
C TRP A 222 -20.82 12.33 -6.38
N GLY A 223 -22.03 12.77 -6.05
CA GLY A 223 -22.50 14.12 -6.29
C GLY A 223 -23.99 14.25 -6.03
N THR A 224 -24.50 15.46 -6.20
CA THR A 224 -25.93 15.77 -6.16
C THR A 224 -26.53 15.71 -7.57
N VAL A 225 -27.82 15.37 -7.65
CA VAL A 225 -28.57 15.32 -8.90
C VAL A 225 -29.67 16.38 -8.85
N SER A 226 -29.60 17.33 -9.78
CA SER A 226 -30.59 18.38 -9.95
C SER A 226 -31.91 17.84 -10.54
N PRO A 227 -33.04 18.56 -10.41
CA PRO A 227 -34.34 18.11 -10.95
C PRO A 227 -34.36 17.88 -12.47
N ASP A 228 -33.44 18.50 -13.21
CA ASP A 228 -33.24 18.34 -14.65
C ASP A 228 -32.34 17.13 -15.00
N GLY A 229 -31.83 16.40 -14.01
CA GLY A 229 -30.94 15.25 -14.17
C GLY A 229 -29.44 15.61 -14.21
N THR A 230 -29.08 16.90 -14.11
CA THR A 230 -27.68 17.33 -14.11
C THR A 230 -26.97 16.87 -12.83
N VAL A 231 -25.82 16.21 -12.97
CA VAL A 231 -24.98 15.76 -11.85
C VAL A 231 -23.93 16.80 -11.52
N SER A 232 -23.81 17.15 -10.23
CA SER A 232 -22.73 17.99 -9.70
C SER A 232 -21.85 17.16 -8.76
N HIS A 233 -20.67 16.77 -9.24
CA HIS A 233 -19.74 15.94 -8.47
C HIS A 233 -19.07 16.68 -7.31
N ILE A 234 -18.71 15.95 -6.25
CA ILE A 234 -18.12 16.51 -5.02
C ILE A 234 -16.84 17.32 -5.31
N THR A 235 -15.99 16.83 -6.22
CA THR A 235 -14.77 17.54 -6.65
C THR A 235 -14.78 17.94 -8.13
N ALA A 236 -15.97 18.08 -8.71
CA ALA A 236 -16.21 18.66 -10.03
C ALA A 236 -15.32 18.10 -11.17
N GLY A 237 -15.14 16.78 -11.24
CA GLY A 237 -14.44 16.15 -12.37
C GLY A 237 -12.94 16.46 -12.45
N ASN A 238 -12.28 16.82 -11.35
CA ASN A 238 -10.86 17.19 -11.36
C ASN A 238 -9.88 16.00 -11.55
N TRP A 239 -10.36 14.75 -11.46
CA TRP A 239 -9.55 13.53 -11.57
C TRP A 239 -8.71 13.46 -12.85
N ALA A 240 -9.32 13.61 -14.02
CA ALA A 240 -8.67 13.34 -15.30
C ALA A 240 -7.41 14.20 -15.56
N GLN A 241 -7.39 15.44 -15.05
CA GLN A 241 -6.29 16.38 -15.24
C GLN A 241 -5.37 16.51 -14.03
N SER A 242 -5.87 16.26 -12.82
CA SER A 242 -5.04 16.39 -11.61
C SER A 242 -4.36 15.07 -11.23
N ALA A 243 -5.01 13.92 -11.41
CA ALA A 243 -4.52 12.63 -10.94
C ALA A 243 -3.40 12.03 -11.81
N ILE A 244 -2.89 12.77 -12.79
CA ILE A 244 -1.79 12.38 -13.69
C ILE A 244 -0.43 12.98 -13.29
N THR A 245 -0.37 13.78 -12.22
CA THR A 245 0.89 14.32 -11.64
C THR A 245 0.92 14.13 -10.13
N ILE A 246 2.11 13.92 -9.55
CA ILE A 246 2.28 13.83 -8.09
C ILE A 246 1.86 15.15 -7.43
N ASN A 247 2.15 16.29 -8.07
CA ASN A 247 1.68 17.59 -7.56
C ASN A 247 0.14 17.67 -7.48
N GLY A 248 -0.59 17.01 -8.40
CA GLY A 248 -2.06 17.00 -8.34
C GLY A 248 -2.58 16.13 -7.20
N TRP A 249 -1.97 14.95 -6.97
CA TRP A 249 -2.25 14.13 -5.78
C TRP A 249 -1.98 14.89 -4.48
N LEU A 250 -0.90 15.68 -4.43
CA LEU A 250 -0.58 16.49 -3.27
C LEU A 250 -1.58 17.64 -3.07
N ARG A 251 -1.83 18.43 -4.12
CA ARG A 251 -2.61 19.67 -4.03
C ARG A 251 -4.12 19.44 -4.02
N ASP A 252 -4.63 18.73 -5.02
CA ASP A 252 -6.07 18.66 -5.30
C ASP A 252 -6.75 17.50 -4.55
N PHE A 253 -5.96 16.54 -4.08
CA PHE A 253 -6.43 15.45 -3.24
C PHE A 253 -6.01 15.65 -1.78
N LEU A 254 -4.74 15.45 -1.44
CA LEU A 254 -4.30 15.46 -0.04
C LEU A 254 -4.53 16.81 0.64
N TRP A 255 -4.02 17.90 0.07
CA TRP A 255 -4.13 19.23 0.66
C TRP A 255 -5.58 19.73 0.67
N ALA A 256 -6.26 19.71 -0.48
CA ALA A 256 -7.63 20.23 -0.59
C ALA A 256 -8.61 19.44 0.30
N GLN A 257 -8.55 18.11 0.29
CA GLN A 257 -9.49 17.28 1.03
C GLN A 257 -9.13 17.12 2.52
N ALA A 258 -7.92 17.51 2.94
CA ALA A 258 -7.56 17.55 4.35
C ALA A 258 -8.18 18.75 5.08
N SER A 259 -8.75 19.72 4.34
CA SER A 259 -9.40 20.90 4.92
C SER A 259 -10.42 20.53 5.99
N GLN A 260 -11.26 19.52 5.77
CA GLN A 260 -12.29 19.09 6.73
C GLN A 260 -11.69 18.54 8.04
N VAL A 261 -10.62 17.75 7.96
CA VAL A 261 -10.03 17.13 9.16
C VAL A 261 -9.31 18.18 10.02
N ILE A 262 -8.64 19.16 9.40
CA ILE A 262 -7.87 20.18 10.13
C ILE A 262 -8.74 21.31 10.69
N THR A 263 -9.92 21.57 10.12
CA THR A 263 -10.87 22.57 10.63
C THR A 263 -11.99 21.96 11.48
N SER A 264 -11.89 20.68 11.84
CA SER A 264 -12.94 19.96 12.58
C SER A 264 -13.05 20.34 14.08
N TYR A 265 -12.08 21.08 14.63
CA TYR A 265 -12.05 21.44 16.05
C TYR A 265 -13.26 22.31 16.42
N GLY A 266 -13.89 22.05 17.56
CA GLY A 266 -15.12 22.74 17.97
C GLY A 266 -16.40 22.21 17.29
N SER A 267 -16.31 21.12 16.53
CA SER A 267 -17.46 20.42 15.92
C SER A 267 -17.60 18.97 16.41
N ALA A 268 -18.67 18.30 15.99
CA ALA A 268 -18.87 16.86 16.22
C ALA A 268 -17.81 15.98 15.55
N LEU A 269 -17.06 16.51 14.55
CA LEU A 269 -15.98 15.79 13.86
C LEU A 269 -14.61 15.98 14.52
N SER A 270 -14.51 16.76 15.61
CA SER A 270 -13.24 17.11 16.27
C SER A 270 -12.41 15.90 16.71
N ALA A 271 -13.05 14.79 17.06
CA ALA A 271 -12.36 13.54 17.39
C ALA A 271 -11.49 13.04 16.22
N TYR A 272 -11.92 13.21 14.96
CA TYR A 272 -11.11 12.86 13.80
C TYR A 272 -9.90 13.80 13.68
N GLY A 273 -10.05 15.10 13.92
CA GLY A 273 -8.92 16.03 13.96
C GLY A 273 -7.86 15.63 15.00
N ILE A 274 -8.28 15.24 16.21
CA ILE A 274 -7.38 14.76 17.26
C ILE A 274 -6.68 13.46 16.83
N MET A 275 -7.45 12.49 16.32
CA MET A 275 -6.89 11.20 15.88
C MET A 275 -5.96 11.36 14.66
N PHE A 276 -6.20 12.34 13.80
CA PHE A 276 -5.31 12.66 12.67
C PHE A 276 -3.93 13.07 13.18
N LEU A 277 -3.85 13.96 14.18
CA LEU A 277 -2.58 14.35 14.79
C LEU A 277 -1.94 13.20 15.59
N ALA A 278 -2.74 12.43 16.32
CA ALA A 278 -2.25 11.26 17.06
C ALA A 278 -1.66 10.20 16.11
N GLY A 279 -2.29 9.96 14.95
CA GLY A 279 -1.78 9.08 13.90
C GLY A 279 -0.42 9.53 13.38
N HIS A 280 -0.27 10.83 13.08
CA HIS A 280 1.02 11.42 12.69
C HIS A 280 2.10 11.24 13.76
N PHE A 281 1.76 11.50 15.02
CA PHE A 281 2.68 11.32 16.14
C PHE A 281 3.15 9.87 16.25
N VAL A 282 2.23 8.91 16.23
CA VAL A 282 2.54 7.47 16.34
C VAL A 282 3.37 6.99 15.14
N PHE A 283 3.07 7.48 13.94
CA PHE A 283 3.86 7.22 12.75
C PHE A 283 5.31 7.71 12.92
N ALA A 284 5.50 8.98 13.31
CA ALA A 284 6.83 9.54 13.53
C ALA A 284 7.58 8.83 14.67
N PHE A 285 6.89 8.49 15.75
CA PHE A 285 7.44 7.72 16.87
C PHE A 285 7.98 6.36 16.43
N SER A 286 7.32 5.72 15.46
CA SER A 286 7.79 4.45 14.91
C SER A 286 9.20 4.53 14.29
N LEU A 287 9.53 5.68 13.67
CA LEU A 287 10.81 5.88 12.99
C LEU A 287 11.99 5.83 13.96
N MET A 288 11.78 6.19 15.22
CA MET A 288 12.79 6.05 16.27
C MET A 288 13.28 4.60 16.37
N PHE A 289 12.38 3.60 16.29
CA PHE A 289 12.75 2.19 16.36
C PHE A 289 13.28 1.64 15.03
N LEU A 290 12.82 2.19 13.91
CA LEU A 290 13.20 1.72 12.57
C LEU A 290 14.59 2.21 12.14
N PHE A 291 14.99 3.41 12.58
CA PHE A 291 16.26 4.02 12.19
C PHE A 291 17.38 3.85 13.22
N SER A 292 17.09 3.35 14.43
CA SER A 292 18.08 3.11 15.47
C SER A 292 18.36 1.62 15.71
N GLY A 293 19.45 1.35 16.41
CA GLY A 293 19.85 0.00 16.82
C GLY A 293 19.87 -0.17 18.34
N ARG A 294 19.68 -1.40 18.82
CA ARG A 294 19.62 -1.71 20.26
C ARG A 294 20.87 -1.34 21.06
N GLY A 295 22.05 -1.29 20.42
CA GLY A 295 23.32 -1.00 21.10
C GLY A 295 23.29 0.36 21.80
N TYR A 296 22.94 1.40 21.04
CA TYR A 296 22.76 2.75 21.56
C TYR A 296 21.80 2.82 22.76
N TRP A 297 20.63 2.18 22.66
CA TRP A 297 19.66 2.18 23.74
C TRP A 297 20.12 1.40 24.97
N GLN A 298 20.92 0.35 24.78
CA GLN A 298 21.45 -0.44 25.89
C GLN A 298 22.50 0.36 26.69
N GLU A 299 23.39 1.08 26.01
CA GLU A 299 24.38 1.98 26.65
C GLU A 299 23.71 3.13 27.41
N LEU A 300 22.61 3.69 26.87
CA LEU A 300 21.81 4.67 27.58
C LEU A 300 21.16 4.09 28.85
N ILE A 301 20.61 2.88 28.76
CA ILE A 301 20.03 2.17 29.91
C ILE A 301 21.09 1.93 30.99
N GLU A 302 22.33 1.61 30.63
CA GLU A 302 23.42 1.41 31.59
C GLU A 302 23.70 2.68 32.40
N SER A 303 23.71 3.85 31.75
CA SER A 303 23.85 5.14 32.43
C SER A 303 22.67 5.44 33.37
N ILE A 304 21.44 5.10 32.98
CA ILE A 304 20.25 5.26 33.82
C ILE A 304 20.27 4.30 35.01
N VAL A 305 20.68 3.05 34.81
CA VAL A 305 20.80 2.03 35.87
C VAL A 305 21.86 2.42 36.89
N TRP A 306 22.98 3.02 36.45
CA TRP A 306 23.97 3.59 37.36
C TRP A 306 23.35 4.62 38.31
N ALA A 307 22.52 5.54 37.80
CA ALA A 307 21.83 6.53 38.62
C ALA A 307 20.83 5.89 39.60
N HIS A 308 20.08 4.87 39.17
CA HIS A 308 19.14 4.15 40.03
C HIS A 308 19.84 3.37 41.15
N ASN A 309 20.98 2.74 40.86
CA ASN A 309 21.80 2.06 41.85
C ASN A 309 22.32 3.03 42.92
N LYS A 310 22.74 4.24 42.52
CA LYS A 310 23.21 5.26 43.46
C LYS A 310 22.14 5.66 44.47
N LEU A 311 20.87 5.69 44.05
CA LEU A 311 19.71 5.98 44.89
C LEU A 311 19.07 4.73 45.51
N LYS A 312 19.62 3.53 45.29
CA LYS A 312 19.09 2.25 45.78
C LYS A 312 17.63 1.97 45.36
N VAL A 313 17.24 2.45 44.18
CA VAL A 313 15.91 2.22 43.58
C VAL A 313 15.99 1.40 42.29
N ALA A 314 17.12 0.74 42.04
CA ALA A 314 17.26 -0.14 40.89
C ALA A 314 16.36 -1.39 41.05
N PRO A 315 15.64 -1.79 39.98
CA PRO A 315 14.80 -2.98 40.03
C PRO A 315 15.65 -4.26 40.07
N ALA A 316 15.11 -5.33 40.67
CA ALA A 316 15.75 -6.64 40.69
C ALA A 316 15.83 -7.29 39.30
N ILE A 317 14.79 -7.09 38.47
CA ILE A 317 14.79 -7.52 37.08
C ILE A 317 15.57 -6.50 36.27
N GLN A 318 16.69 -6.93 35.68
CA GLN A 318 17.58 -6.03 34.96
C GLN A 318 16.91 -5.45 33.70
N PRO A 319 16.87 -4.12 33.55
CA PRO A 319 16.34 -3.51 32.35
C PRO A 319 17.28 -3.78 31.17
N ARG A 320 16.68 -4.10 30.02
CA ARG A 320 17.37 -4.35 28.76
C ARG A 320 16.66 -3.61 27.65
N ALA A 321 17.45 -3.09 26.71
CA ALA A 321 16.89 -2.60 25.46
C ALA A 321 16.18 -3.75 24.73
N LEU A 322 15.18 -3.40 23.90
CA LEU A 322 14.46 -4.37 23.10
C LEU A 322 15.42 -5.21 22.24
N SER A 323 15.06 -6.48 22.01
CA SER A 323 15.79 -7.29 21.03
C SER A 323 15.69 -6.65 19.63
N ILE A 324 16.62 -6.98 18.72
CA ILE A 324 16.63 -6.42 17.37
C ILE A 324 15.30 -6.71 16.64
N VAL A 325 14.82 -7.95 16.71
CA VAL A 325 13.55 -8.37 16.09
C VAL A 325 12.37 -7.65 16.73
N GLN A 326 12.38 -7.48 18.06
CA GLN A 326 11.32 -6.75 18.76
C GLN A 326 11.33 -5.26 18.41
N GLY A 327 12.49 -4.62 18.25
CA GLY A 327 12.60 -3.24 17.78
C GLY A 327 11.98 -3.07 16.39
N ARG A 328 12.29 -3.99 15.46
CA ARG A 328 11.64 -4.03 14.13
C ARG A 328 10.12 -4.21 14.24
N ALA A 329 9.66 -5.13 15.09
CA ALA A 329 8.24 -5.40 15.29
C ALA A 329 7.48 -4.20 15.86
N VAL A 330 8.04 -3.55 16.89
CA VAL A 330 7.51 -2.32 17.49
C VAL A 330 7.47 -1.21 16.45
N GLY A 331 8.55 -1.02 15.68
CA GLY A 331 8.62 -0.06 14.61
C GLY A 331 7.52 -0.26 13.56
N VAL A 332 7.42 -1.45 12.95
CA VAL A 332 6.39 -1.69 11.92
C VAL A 332 4.97 -1.61 12.48
N ALA A 333 4.74 -2.04 13.72
CA ALA A 333 3.41 -1.95 14.34
C ALA A 333 2.95 -0.49 14.48
N HIS A 334 3.80 0.39 15.01
CA HIS A 334 3.46 1.81 15.16
C HIS A 334 3.44 2.54 13.81
N TYR A 335 4.29 2.14 12.85
CA TYR A 335 4.27 2.70 11.50
C TYR A 335 2.92 2.46 10.82
N LEU A 336 2.45 1.20 10.85
CA LEU A 336 1.16 0.83 10.28
C LEU A 336 0.00 1.46 11.04
N LEU A 337 0.02 1.43 12.38
CA LEU A 337 -1.03 2.03 13.20
C LEU A 337 -1.16 3.54 12.91
N GLY A 338 -0.05 4.27 12.98
CA GLY A 338 -0.03 5.71 12.74
C GLY A 338 -0.49 6.06 11.33
N GLY A 339 0.07 5.39 10.31
CA GLY A 339 -0.30 5.61 8.92
C GLY A 339 -1.78 5.33 8.63
N ILE A 340 -2.30 4.19 9.09
CA ILE A 340 -3.70 3.79 8.86
C ILE A 340 -4.65 4.73 9.63
N VAL A 341 -4.35 5.08 10.88
CA VAL A 341 -5.19 6.00 11.67
C VAL A 341 -5.22 7.40 11.05
N THR A 342 -4.09 7.89 10.55
CA THR A 342 -4.04 9.16 9.80
C THR A 342 -4.98 9.13 8.60
N THR A 343 -4.90 8.11 7.75
CA THR A 343 -5.80 7.98 6.59
C THR A 343 -7.25 7.78 6.99
N TRP A 344 -7.52 7.00 8.04
CA TRP A 344 -8.87 6.78 8.58
C TRP A 344 -9.52 8.08 9.02
N ALA A 345 -8.81 8.89 9.81
CA ALA A 345 -9.31 10.17 10.29
C ALA A 345 -9.54 11.17 9.14
N PHE A 346 -8.59 11.23 8.20
CA PHE A 346 -8.70 12.02 6.98
C PHE A 346 -9.96 11.67 6.17
N PHE A 347 -10.16 10.38 5.88
CA PHE A 347 -11.29 9.93 5.08
C PHE A 347 -12.63 10.15 5.76
N LEU A 348 -12.77 9.80 7.05
CA LEU A 348 -14.05 9.93 7.73
C LEU A 348 -14.43 11.39 7.97
N ALA A 349 -13.49 12.24 8.39
CA ALA A 349 -13.77 13.66 8.52
C ALA A 349 -14.17 14.28 7.17
N ARG A 350 -13.48 13.89 6.08
CA ARG A 350 -13.79 14.35 4.73
C ARG A 350 -15.19 13.94 4.31
N ILE A 351 -15.46 12.63 4.24
CA ILE A 351 -16.67 12.13 3.60
C ILE A 351 -17.93 12.41 4.41
N LEU A 352 -17.85 12.46 5.75
CA LEU A 352 -19.00 12.85 6.59
C LEU A 352 -19.38 14.32 6.43
N ALA A 353 -18.44 15.18 6.03
CA ALA A 353 -18.68 16.61 5.87
C ALA A 353 -19.17 17.00 4.47
N VAL A 354 -18.88 16.19 3.43
CA VAL A 354 -19.22 16.52 2.03
C VAL A 354 -20.12 15.50 1.34
N GLY A 355 -20.41 14.36 1.99
CA GLY A 355 -21.08 13.20 1.42
C GLY A 355 -22.60 13.16 1.56
#